data_AF-A0A921GM54-F1
#
_entry.id   AF-A0A921GM54-F1
#
_cell.length_a   1.000
_cell.length_b   1.000
_cell.length_c   1.000
_cell.angle_alpha   90.00
_cell.angle_beta   90.00
_cell.angle_gamma   90.00
#
_symmetry.space_group_name_H-M   'P 1'
#
loop_
_entity.id
_entity.type
_entity.pdbx_description
1 polymer ?
#
loop_
_entity_poly.entity_id
_entity_poly.type
_entity_poly.pdbx_seq_one_letter_code
_entity_poly.pdbx_strand_id
1 'polypeptide(L)'
;MRSRAARRAARISASCAGLHPRVPVQKARARQQRPDPDRVEGPRPVEHSDWLDPLVEERLATREGQMLFPDWPWLGITLSERCRVLTSDSVLLRG
;
A
#
# COMPACT_ATOMS: atom_id res chain seq x y z
N MET A 1 -38.38 -28.45 -3.77
CA MET A 1 -36.97 -28.85 -3.56
C MET A 1 -36.09 -27.63 -3.72
N ARG A 2 -35.52 -27.09 -2.64
CA ARG A 2 -34.65 -25.90 -2.66
C ARG A 2 -33.19 -26.35 -2.58
N SER A 3 -32.41 -25.94 -3.57
CA SER A 3 -31.02 -26.35 -3.86
C SER A 3 -30.06 -26.08 -2.68
N ARG A 4 -29.13 -27.03 -2.48
CA ARG A 4 -28.08 -27.14 -1.43
C ARG A 4 -27.01 -26.04 -1.42
N ALA A 5 -27.20 -24.92 -2.12
CA ALA A 5 -26.16 -23.92 -2.37
C ALA A 5 -25.88 -22.92 -1.23
N ALA A 6 -26.57 -22.99 -0.08
CA ALA A 6 -26.51 -21.94 0.95
C ALA A 6 -25.69 -22.28 2.23
N ARG A 7 -24.82 -23.30 2.23
CA ARG A 7 -24.13 -23.76 3.47
C ARG A 7 -22.60 -23.91 3.40
N ARG A 8 -21.91 -23.09 2.59
CA ARG A 8 -20.43 -23.15 2.49
C ARG A 8 -19.72 -21.82 2.74
N ALA A 9 -20.29 -20.95 3.58
CA ALA A 9 -19.67 -19.69 4.01
C ALA A 9 -19.40 -19.63 5.53
N ALA A 10 -19.13 -20.78 6.16
CA ALA A 10 -18.88 -20.86 7.60
C ALA A 10 -17.78 -21.86 7.93
N ARG A 11 -16.51 -21.48 7.67
CA ARG A 11 -15.32 -22.00 8.37
C ARG A 11 -14.06 -21.23 7.93
N ILE A 12 -14.00 -19.94 8.27
CA ILE A 12 -12.70 -19.32 8.53
C ILE A 12 -12.43 -19.61 10.00
N SER A 13 -11.37 -20.38 10.25
CA SER A 13 -10.95 -20.85 11.57
C SER A 13 -10.79 -19.66 12.53
N ALA A 14 -11.57 -19.66 13.61
CA ALA A 14 -11.55 -18.69 14.69
C ALA A 14 -10.32 -18.90 15.61
N SER A 15 -9.10 -18.89 15.05
CA SER A 15 -7.86 -19.17 15.80
C SER A 15 -7.12 -17.93 16.31
N CYS A 16 -7.43 -16.72 15.81
CA CYS A 16 -6.70 -15.51 16.21
C CYS A 16 -7.42 -14.65 17.28
N ALA A 17 -8.51 -15.14 17.88
CA ALA A 17 -9.40 -14.31 18.71
C ALA A 17 -8.89 -14.03 20.15
N GLY A 18 -7.60 -14.21 20.46
CA GLY A 18 -7.16 -14.26 21.87
C GLY A 18 -5.83 -13.63 22.27
N LEU A 19 -5.07 -12.93 21.40
CA LEU A 19 -3.69 -12.51 21.75
C LEU A 19 -3.33 -11.05 21.50
N HIS A 20 -4.31 -10.14 21.46
CA HIS A 20 -4.01 -8.71 21.54
C HIS A 20 -4.78 -8.06 22.69
N PRO A 21 -4.11 -7.26 23.56
CA PRO A 21 -4.83 -6.42 24.50
C PRO A 21 -5.80 -5.52 23.72
N ARG A 22 -7.04 -5.43 24.19
CA ARG A 22 -8.03 -4.51 23.62
C ARG A 22 -7.56 -3.08 23.86
N VAL A 23 -6.79 -2.53 22.93
CA VAL A 23 -6.53 -1.10 22.89
C VAL A 23 -7.87 -0.43 22.56
N PRO A 24 -8.40 0.47 23.39
CA PRO A 24 -9.57 1.24 23.01
C PRO A 24 -9.21 2.03 21.75
N VAL A 25 -9.84 1.64 20.65
CA VAL A 25 -9.68 2.29 19.37
C VAL A 25 -10.36 3.66 19.47
N GLN A 26 -9.60 4.69 19.85
CA GLN A 26 -9.98 6.09 19.65
C GLN A 26 -9.94 6.44 18.14
N LYS A 27 -10.72 5.73 17.31
CA LYS A 27 -10.98 6.09 15.91
C LYS A 27 -11.93 7.29 15.93
N ALA A 28 -11.42 8.51 15.97
CA ALA A 28 -12.09 9.65 15.29
C ALA A 28 -11.35 10.99 15.42
N ARG A 29 -10.67 11.30 16.53
CA ARG A 29 -10.23 12.70 16.76
C ARG A 29 -8.83 13.06 16.25
N ALA A 30 -7.98 12.07 15.97
CA ALA A 30 -6.62 12.33 15.49
C ALA A 30 -6.55 12.79 14.02
N ARG A 31 -7.56 12.49 13.18
CA ARG A 31 -7.55 12.86 11.75
C ARG A 31 -7.93 14.32 11.46
N GLN A 32 -8.35 15.08 12.47
CA GLN A 32 -8.82 16.47 12.33
C GLN A 32 -7.97 17.50 13.09
N GLN A 33 -6.89 17.08 13.73
CA GLN A 33 -5.97 18.04 14.33
C GLN A 33 -5.18 18.67 13.19
N ARG A 34 -5.32 20.00 13.02
CA ARG A 34 -4.42 20.75 12.14
C ARG A 34 -2.99 20.47 12.60
N PRO A 35 -2.06 20.15 11.70
CA PRO A 35 -0.66 20.04 12.07
C PRO A 35 -0.23 21.36 12.72
N ASP A 36 0.53 21.24 13.80
CA ASP A 36 1.14 22.36 14.50
C ASP A 36 2.15 23.01 13.55
N PRO A 37 1.97 24.29 13.16
CA PRO A 37 2.83 24.95 12.18
C PRO A 37 4.28 25.12 12.67
N ASP A 38 4.51 25.07 13.98
CA ASP A 38 5.82 25.25 14.59
C ASP A 38 6.52 23.92 14.86
N ARG A 39 5.85 22.79 14.60
CA ARG A 39 6.46 21.47 14.73
C ARG A 39 7.44 21.25 13.58
N VAL A 40 8.72 21.12 13.91
CA VAL A 40 9.71 20.54 13.01
C VAL A 40 9.35 19.06 12.83
N GLU A 41 8.55 18.76 11.83
CA GLU A 41 8.23 17.39 11.47
C GLU A 41 9.47 16.75 10.86
N GLY A 42 10.06 15.79 11.58
CA GLY A 42 11.05 14.88 11.00
C GLY A 42 10.45 14.11 9.81
N PRO A 43 11.29 13.36 9.07
CA PRO A 43 10.83 12.62 7.91
C PRO A 43 9.62 11.75 8.26
N ARG A 44 8.60 11.84 7.41
CA ARG A 44 7.37 11.07 7.61
C ARG A 44 7.65 9.60 7.30
N PRO A 45 7.21 8.65 8.14
CA PRO A 45 7.32 7.24 7.84
C PRO A 45 6.59 6.91 6.54
N VAL A 46 7.24 6.10 5.71
CA VAL A 46 6.71 5.56 4.47
C VAL A 46 6.78 4.04 4.56
N GLU A 47 5.77 3.36 4.03
CA GLU A 47 5.79 1.90 3.98
C GLU A 47 6.74 1.46 2.87
N HIS A 48 7.65 0.55 3.21
CA HIS A 48 8.53 -0.08 2.24
C HIS A 48 7.92 -1.40 1.76
N SER A 49 7.83 -1.58 0.45
CA SER A 49 7.34 -2.79 -0.21
C SER A 49 8.12 -3.04 -1.49
N ASP A 50 8.43 -4.30 -1.76
CA ASP A 50 9.18 -4.79 -2.92
C ASP A 50 8.26 -5.31 -4.06
N TRP A 51 6.94 -5.27 -3.87
CA TRP A 51 5.99 -5.86 -4.83
C TRP A 51 6.04 -5.21 -6.22
N LEU A 52 6.42 -3.94 -6.29
CA LEU A 52 6.48 -3.17 -7.53
C LEU A 52 7.84 -3.25 -8.22
N ASP A 53 8.88 -3.75 -7.55
CA ASP A 53 10.24 -3.81 -8.11
C ASP A 53 10.27 -4.44 -9.51
N PRO A 54 9.57 -5.55 -9.81
CA PRO A 54 9.63 -6.14 -11.15
C PRO A 54 8.95 -5.30 -12.25
N LEU A 55 8.14 -4.30 -11.89
CA LEU A 55 7.28 -3.55 -12.81
C LEU A 55 7.88 -2.21 -13.24
N VAL A 56 8.92 -1.73 -12.57
CA VAL A 56 9.63 -0.49 -12.89
C VAL A 56 11.12 -0.75 -13.09
N GLU A 57 11.82 0.13 -13.81
CA GLU A 57 13.26 -0.01 -14.05
C GLU A 57 14.10 0.50 -12.87
N GLU A 58 13.61 1.51 -12.16
CA GLU A 58 14.32 2.20 -11.09
C GLU A 58 14.18 1.49 -9.73
N ARG A 59 15.16 1.68 -8.85
CA ARG A 59 15.16 1.14 -7.48
C ARG A 59 15.42 2.26 -6.48
N LEU A 60 14.54 2.37 -5.50
CA LEU A 60 14.73 3.32 -4.39
C LEU A 60 15.79 2.76 -3.44
N ALA A 61 16.77 3.61 -3.11
CA ALA A 61 17.79 3.27 -2.14
C ALA A 61 17.31 3.63 -0.74
N THR A 62 17.68 2.82 0.24
CA THR A 62 17.46 3.13 1.66
C THR A 62 18.81 3.33 2.33
N ARG A 63 18.96 4.41 3.09
CA ARG A 63 20.14 4.68 3.92
C ARG A 63 19.71 5.12 5.30
N GLU A 64 20.25 4.50 6.34
CA GLU A 64 19.94 4.84 7.75
C GLU A 64 18.43 4.79 8.06
N GLY A 65 17.71 3.84 7.45
CA GLY A 65 16.26 3.72 7.61
C GLY A 65 15.44 4.81 6.91
N GLN A 66 16.07 5.65 6.08
CA GLN A 66 15.41 6.65 5.25
C GLN A 66 15.42 6.23 3.79
N MET A 67 14.28 6.36 3.12
CA MET A 67 14.18 6.17 1.68
C MET A 67 14.75 7.41 0.98
N LEU A 68 15.77 7.21 0.14
CA LEU A 68 16.39 8.26 -0.65
C LEU A 68 15.57 8.51 -1.90
N PHE A 69 15.00 9.70 -2.00
CA PHE A 69 14.33 10.14 -3.22
C PHE A 69 15.36 10.65 -4.23
N PRO A 70 15.39 10.11 -5.46
CA PRO A 70 16.24 10.64 -6.52
C PRO A 70 15.72 12.02 -6.98
N ASP A 71 16.63 12.89 -7.41
CA ASP A 71 16.32 14.27 -7.88
C ASP A 71 15.67 14.30 -9.28
N TRP A 72 15.08 13.18 -9.72
CA TRP A 72 14.48 13.09 -11.05
C TRP A 72 13.14 13.82 -11.05
N PRO A 73 12.77 14.48 -12.15
CA PRO A 73 11.50 15.17 -12.22
C PRO A 73 10.34 14.18 -12.08
N TRP A 74 9.23 14.66 -11.53
CA TRP A 74 8.00 13.89 -11.37
C TRP A 74 8.19 12.67 -10.46
N LEU A 75 7.58 11.53 -10.81
CA LEU A 75 7.67 10.29 -10.04
C LEU A 75 8.98 9.53 -10.28
N GLY A 76 9.73 9.86 -11.34
CA GLY A 76 11.00 9.21 -11.65
C GLY A 76 10.91 7.71 -11.91
N ILE A 77 9.83 7.23 -12.53
CA ILE A 77 9.66 5.80 -12.87
C ILE A 77 9.48 5.58 -14.36
N THR A 78 10.04 4.46 -14.83
CA THR A 78 9.87 3.92 -16.19
C THR A 78 9.27 2.52 -16.07
N LEU A 79 8.20 2.24 -16.83
CA LEU A 79 7.58 0.91 -16.84
C LEU A 79 8.49 -0.11 -17.49
N SER A 80 8.67 -1.26 -16.84
CA SER A 80 9.50 -2.33 -17.34
C SER A 80 8.86 -3.12 -18.47
N GLU A 81 9.66 -3.89 -19.21
CA GLU A 81 9.13 -4.83 -20.21
C GLU A 81 8.23 -5.90 -19.56
N ARG A 82 8.53 -6.29 -18.32
CA ARG A 82 7.68 -7.21 -17.56
C ARG A 82 6.30 -6.62 -17.27
N CYS A 83 6.22 -5.32 -17.00
CA CYS A 83 4.93 -4.63 -16.85
C CYS A 83 4.08 -4.78 -18.13
N ARG A 84 4.70 -4.65 -19.31
CA ARG A 84 4.03 -4.85 -20.60
C ARG A 84 3.54 -6.27 -20.78
N VAL A 85 4.38 -7.26 -20.49
CA VAL A 85 4.01 -8.70 -20.59
C VAL A 85 2.85 -9.05 -19.66
N LEU A 86 2.77 -8.43 -18.49
CA LEU A 86 1.69 -8.65 -17.51
C LEU A 86 0.45 -7.80 -17.75
N THR A 87 0.44 -6.94 -18.77
CA THR A 87 -0.72 -6.09 -19.08
C THR A 87 -1.82 -6.93 -19.71
N SER A 88 -2.95 -7.08 -19.02
CA SER A 88 -4.12 -7.81 -19.55
C SER A 88 -4.93 -6.99 -20.55
N ASP A 89 -5.08 -5.69 -20.32
CA ASP A 89 -5.92 -4.81 -21.11
C ASP A 89 -5.21 -3.47 -21.32
N SER A 90 -5.36 -2.89 -22.52
CA SER A 90 -4.93 -1.52 -22.80
C SER A 90 -5.76 -0.91 -23.91
N VAL A 91 -5.96 0.41 -23.86
CA VAL A 91 -6.58 1.18 -24.94
C VAL A 91 -5.77 2.44 -25.19
N LEU A 92 -5.46 2.70 -26.46
CA LEU A 92 -4.88 3.95 -26.91
C LEU A 92 -5.93 4.70 -27.71
N LEU A 93 -6.38 5.83 -27.19
CA LEU A 93 -7.25 6.74 -27.93
C LEU A 93 -6.40 7.62 -28.85
N ARG A 94 -6.78 7.71 -30.12
CA ARG A 94 -6.22 8.67 -31.06
C ARG A 94 -7.32 9.67 -31.43
N GLY A 95 -6.96 10.94 -31.47
CA GLY A 95 -7.79 12.02 -32.01
C GLY A 95 -7.81 12.01 -33.53
#